data_AF-A0ABD6CYA7-F1
#
_entry.id   AF-A0ABD6CYA7-F1
#
_cell.length_a   1.000
_cell.length_b   1.000
_cell.length_c   1.000
_cell.angle_alpha   90.00
_cell.angle_beta   90.00
_cell.angle_gamma   90.00
#
_symmetry.space_group_name_H-M   'P 1'
#
loop_
_entity.id
_entity.type
_entity.pdbx_description
1 polymer ?
#
loop_
_entity_poly.entity_id
_entity_poly.type
_entity_poly.pdbx_seq_one_letter_code
_entity_poly.pdbx_strand_id
1 'polypeptide(L)'
;MTLSSEERDRLADIVRLQPTKNKELQERWGLDSGSAVHGYLEEHLSDYYYRNDNSYICATPEAADLTDADPGMEGDEDGPQVIRVPELEARVFEVVAGLDERSESVVSVLQKVRATFDADPDVDAVREALQSLRRKGVVEVVYRTVPTFKRAVERDRIDVEVVES
;
A
#
# COMPACT_ATOMS: atom_id res chain seq x y z
N MET A 1 -10.38 -24.53 -10.30
CA MET A 1 -11.31 -24.91 -9.21
C MET A 1 -12.24 -23.73 -8.95
N THR A 2 -13.45 -23.93 -8.45
CA THR A 2 -14.33 -22.81 -8.06
C THR A 2 -14.05 -22.42 -6.61
N LEU A 3 -13.64 -21.18 -6.38
CA LEU A 3 -13.45 -20.64 -5.03
C LEU A 3 -14.76 -20.65 -4.24
N SER A 4 -14.67 -21.00 -2.97
CA SER A 4 -15.71 -20.77 -1.97
C SER A 4 -15.91 -19.27 -1.71
N SER A 5 -17.01 -18.92 -1.03
CA SER A 5 -17.28 -17.53 -0.68
C SER A 5 -16.18 -16.93 0.21
N GLU A 6 -15.68 -17.68 1.20
CA GLU A 6 -14.61 -17.20 2.08
C GLU A 6 -13.29 -16.98 1.33
N GLU A 7 -12.94 -17.88 0.41
CA GLU A 7 -11.76 -17.72 -0.45
C GLU A 7 -11.89 -16.50 -1.36
N ARG A 8 -13.09 -16.23 -1.89
CA ARG A 8 -13.35 -15.01 -2.68
C ARG A 8 -13.24 -13.74 -1.84
N ASP A 9 -13.79 -13.74 -0.64
CA ASP A 9 -13.72 -12.57 0.25
C ASP A 9 -12.27 -12.26 0.64
N ARG A 10 -11.49 -13.29 0.96
CA ARG A 10 -10.05 -13.14 1.24
C ARG A 10 -9.27 -12.74 -0.01
N LEU A 11 -9.63 -13.24 -1.18
CA LEU A 11 -9.01 -12.82 -2.42
C LEU A 11 -9.30 -11.33 -2.71
N ALA A 12 -10.52 -10.88 -2.44
CA ALA A 12 -10.90 -9.48 -2.57
C ALA A 12 -10.09 -8.58 -1.63
N ASP A 13 -9.77 -9.05 -0.42
CA ASP A 13 -8.85 -8.34 0.49
C ASP A 13 -7.45 -8.21 -0.10
N ILE A 14 -6.91 -9.26 -0.72
CA ILE A 14 -5.60 -9.20 -1.37
C ILE A 14 -5.63 -8.17 -2.51
N VAL A 15 -6.68 -8.21 -3.34
CA VAL A 15 -6.86 -7.26 -4.46
C VAL A 15 -6.90 -5.83 -3.94
N ARG A 16 -7.70 -5.52 -2.92
CA ARG A 16 -7.85 -4.17 -2.36
C ARG A 16 -6.62 -3.67 -1.60
N LEU A 17 -5.88 -4.56 -0.94
CA LEU A 17 -4.75 -4.18 -0.11
C LEU A 17 -3.42 -4.18 -0.85
N GLN A 18 -3.36 -4.65 -2.09
CA GLN A 18 -2.08 -4.79 -2.77
C GLN A 18 -1.34 -3.45 -2.96
N PRO A 19 0.00 -3.46 -2.87
CA PRO A 19 0.83 -4.54 -2.34
C PRO A 19 0.71 -4.68 -0.81
N THR A 20 0.44 -5.88 -0.30
CA THR A 20 0.22 -6.15 1.13
C THR A 20 1.26 -7.11 1.74
N LYS A 21 1.24 -7.30 3.06
CA LYS A 21 2.13 -8.23 3.80
C LYS A 21 1.32 -9.21 4.63
N ASN A 22 1.92 -10.36 4.97
CA ASN A 22 1.28 -11.39 5.79
C ASN A 22 0.72 -10.81 7.09
N LYS A 23 1.39 -9.84 7.72
CA LYS A 23 0.93 -9.24 8.98
C LYS A 23 -0.43 -8.52 8.84
N GLU A 24 -0.66 -7.79 7.75
CA GLU A 24 -1.94 -7.08 7.57
C GLU A 24 -3.09 -8.05 7.29
N LEU A 25 -2.84 -9.06 6.45
CA LEU A 25 -3.82 -10.12 6.20
C LEU A 25 -4.09 -10.95 7.46
N GLN A 26 -3.05 -11.21 8.26
CA GLN A 26 -3.19 -11.90 9.54
C GLN A 26 -4.15 -11.14 10.47
N GLU A 27 -3.93 -9.84 10.65
CA GLU A 27 -4.75 -8.98 11.49
C GLU A 27 -6.19 -8.91 10.98
N ARG A 28 -6.37 -8.76 9.65
CA ARG A 28 -7.70 -8.68 9.03
C ARG A 28 -8.47 -9.99 9.10
N TRP A 29 -7.81 -11.13 8.89
CA TRP A 29 -8.45 -12.45 8.86
C TRP A 29 -8.50 -13.12 10.23
N GLY A 30 -7.94 -12.49 11.27
CA GLY A 30 -7.91 -13.04 12.62
C GLY A 30 -7.08 -14.33 12.74
N LEU A 31 -6.00 -14.46 11.96
CA LEU A 31 -5.16 -15.66 11.95
C LEU A 31 -4.05 -15.60 13.02
N ASP A 32 -3.60 -16.78 13.46
CA ASP A 32 -2.65 -16.91 14.57
C ASP A 32 -1.25 -16.37 14.24
N SER A 33 -0.85 -16.38 12.96
CA SER A 33 0.47 -15.93 12.54
C SER A 33 0.54 -15.61 11.04
N GLY A 34 1.58 -14.88 10.64
CA GLY A 34 1.89 -14.67 9.23
C GLY A 34 2.25 -15.96 8.48
N SER A 35 2.69 -17.01 9.18
CA SER A 35 2.89 -18.34 8.58
C SER A 35 1.56 -19.05 8.30
N ALA A 36 0.54 -18.85 9.14
CA ALA A 36 -0.81 -19.35 8.88
C ALA A 36 -1.40 -18.68 7.63
N VAL A 37 -1.16 -17.36 7.46
CA VAL A 37 -1.51 -16.66 6.21
C VAL A 37 -0.82 -17.29 5.02
N HIS A 38 0.49 -17.52 5.10
CA HIS A 38 1.21 -18.12 3.97
C HIS A 38 0.71 -19.52 3.63
N GLY A 39 0.46 -20.38 4.62
CA GLY A 39 -0.11 -21.72 4.40
C GLY A 39 -1.47 -21.64 3.71
N TYR A 40 -2.35 -20.74 4.17
CA TYR A 40 -3.65 -20.52 3.55
C TYR A 40 -3.53 -20.07 2.09
N LEU A 41 -2.63 -19.11 1.81
CA LEU A 41 -2.42 -18.61 0.46
C LEU A 41 -1.92 -19.72 -0.48
N GLU A 42 -0.96 -20.53 -0.06
CA GLU A 42 -0.44 -21.65 -0.87
C GLU A 42 -1.49 -22.72 -1.14
N GLU A 43 -2.29 -23.07 -0.14
CA GLU A 43 -3.29 -24.13 -0.23
C GLU A 43 -4.51 -23.72 -1.06
N HIS A 44 -4.98 -22.48 -0.91
CA HIS A 44 -6.29 -22.06 -1.43
C HIS A 44 -6.21 -21.08 -2.59
N LEU A 45 -5.19 -20.21 -2.62
CA LEU A 45 -5.16 -19.02 -3.47
C LEU A 45 -3.92 -18.94 -4.38
N SER A 46 -3.09 -19.98 -4.44
CA SER A 46 -1.78 -19.99 -5.11
C SER A 46 -1.82 -19.59 -6.59
N ASP A 47 -2.93 -19.83 -7.28
CA ASP A 47 -3.12 -19.44 -8.68
C ASP A 47 -3.47 -17.94 -8.85
N TYR A 48 -3.91 -17.26 -7.77
CA TYR A 48 -4.50 -15.91 -7.82
C TYR A 48 -3.63 -14.84 -7.17
N TYR A 49 -2.47 -15.21 -6.64
CA TYR A 49 -1.56 -14.27 -5.99
C TYR A 49 -0.12 -14.52 -6.40
N TYR A 50 0.69 -13.48 -6.29
CA TYR A 50 2.13 -13.57 -6.45
C TYR A 50 2.84 -12.66 -5.44
N ARG A 51 4.17 -12.80 -5.35
CA ARG A 51 5.01 -11.88 -4.60
C ARG A 51 5.84 -11.04 -5.56
N ASN A 52 5.82 -9.72 -5.39
CA ASN A 52 6.65 -8.82 -6.19
C ASN A 52 8.12 -8.84 -5.74
N ASP A 53 8.98 -8.05 -6.39
CA ASP A 53 10.43 -7.98 -6.08
C ASP A 53 10.73 -7.58 -4.63
N ASN A 54 9.81 -6.84 -4.00
CA ASN A 54 9.91 -6.43 -2.61
C ASN A 54 9.27 -7.44 -1.64
N SER A 55 8.93 -8.64 -2.14
CA SER A 55 8.27 -9.73 -1.41
C SER A 55 6.87 -9.39 -0.86
N TYR A 56 6.24 -8.31 -1.35
CA TYR A 56 4.85 -7.99 -1.03
C TYR A 56 3.89 -8.86 -1.83
N ILE A 57 2.76 -9.17 -1.22
CA ILE A 57 1.68 -9.97 -1.80
C ILE A 57 0.88 -9.08 -2.72
N CYS A 58 0.74 -9.50 -3.97
CA CYS A 58 -0.06 -8.86 -5.00
C CYS A 58 -1.07 -9.88 -5.56
N ALA A 59 -2.20 -9.38 -6.04
CA ALA A 59 -3.20 -10.21 -6.70
C ALA A 59 -2.91 -10.27 -8.20
N THR A 60 -3.21 -11.38 -8.85
CA THR A 60 -3.18 -11.45 -10.32
C THR A 60 -4.34 -10.63 -10.91
N PRO A 61 -4.28 -10.21 -12.19
CA PRO A 61 -5.42 -9.56 -12.84
C PRO A 61 -6.70 -10.42 -12.80
N GLU A 62 -6.56 -11.73 -12.99
CA GLU A 62 -7.66 -12.70 -12.89
C GLU A 62 -8.33 -12.68 -11.50
N ALA A 63 -7.58 -12.42 -10.44
CA ALA A 63 -8.13 -12.29 -9.09
C ALA A 63 -9.04 -11.05 -8.93
N ALA A 64 -8.68 -9.94 -9.56
CA ALA A 64 -9.50 -8.73 -9.56
C ALA A 64 -10.80 -8.98 -10.31
N ASP A 65 -10.73 -9.57 -11.51
CA ASP A 65 -11.91 -9.95 -12.31
C ASP A 65 -12.85 -10.90 -11.57
N LEU A 66 -12.29 -11.85 -10.80
CA LEU A 66 -13.07 -12.85 -10.07
C LEU A 66 -13.79 -12.27 -8.83
N THR A 67 -13.26 -11.19 -8.26
CA THR A 67 -13.74 -10.62 -6.99
C THR A 67 -14.53 -9.33 -7.16
N ASP A 68 -14.54 -8.74 -8.36
CA ASP A 68 -15.16 -7.44 -8.65
C ASP A 68 -14.68 -6.34 -7.69
N ALA A 69 -13.44 -6.48 -7.21
CA ALA A 69 -12.83 -5.58 -6.26
C ALA A 69 -11.82 -4.67 -6.95
N ASP A 70 -11.88 -3.37 -6.65
CA ASP A 70 -10.90 -2.42 -7.18
C ASP A 70 -9.51 -2.68 -6.59
N PRO A 71 -8.47 -2.84 -7.43
CA PRO A 71 -7.11 -3.05 -6.95
C PRO A 71 -6.61 -1.91 -6.07
N GLY A 72 -5.96 -2.23 -4.95
CA GLY A 72 -5.35 -1.22 -4.08
C GLY A 72 -4.27 -0.38 -4.78
N MET A 73 -3.65 -0.96 -5.80
CA MET A 73 -2.68 -0.32 -6.67
C MET A 73 -2.81 -0.95 -8.05
N GLU A 74 -2.82 -0.10 -9.07
CA GLU A 74 -2.75 -0.50 -10.47
C GLU A 74 -1.47 0.06 -11.08
N GLY A 75 -0.85 -0.71 -11.95
CA GLY A 75 0.41 -0.38 -12.58
C GLY A 75 1.02 -1.59 -13.26
N ASP A 76 2.10 -1.37 -13.98
CA ASP A 76 2.85 -2.39 -14.70
C ASP A 76 4.34 -2.31 -14.34
N GLU A 77 5.20 -2.84 -15.21
CA GLU A 77 6.65 -2.82 -15.03
C GLU A 77 7.24 -1.40 -14.95
N ASP A 78 6.55 -0.38 -15.50
CA ASP A 78 6.96 1.03 -15.45
C ASP A 78 6.57 1.73 -14.13
N GLY A 79 5.81 1.05 -13.27
CA GLY A 79 5.45 1.52 -11.94
C GLY A 79 3.95 1.69 -11.70
N PRO A 80 3.57 2.20 -10.51
CA PRO A 80 2.17 2.48 -10.19
C PRO A 80 1.62 3.57 -11.12
N GLN A 81 0.36 3.45 -11.51
CA GLN A 81 -0.40 4.44 -12.26
C GLN A 81 -1.59 4.95 -11.42
N VAL A 82 -2.22 4.06 -10.65
CA VAL A 82 -3.30 4.41 -9.71
C VAL A 82 -2.97 3.83 -8.34
N ILE A 83 -3.13 4.64 -7.30
CA ILE A 83 -3.08 4.15 -5.92
C ILE A 83 -4.39 4.48 -5.20
N ARG A 84 -4.96 3.46 -4.57
CA ARG A 84 -6.10 3.59 -3.67
C ARG A 84 -5.58 3.54 -2.25
N VAL A 85 -5.76 4.65 -1.52
CA VAL A 85 -5.19 4.84 -0.19
C VAL A 85 -6.16 5.59 0.73
N PRO A 86 -6.02 5.44 2.05
CA PRO A 86 -6.78 6.27 2.97
C PRO A 86 -6.42 7.76 2.86
N GLU A 87 -7.27 8.59 3.45
CA GLU A 87 -7.17 10.04 3.39
C GLU A 87 -5.81 10.57 3.90
N LEU A 88 -5.26 9.98 4.96
CA LEU A 88 -3.99 10.42 5.52
C LEU A 88 -2.83 10.19 4.55
N GLU A 89 -2.77 9.02 3.92
CA GLU A 89 -1.79 8.67 2.91
C GLU A 89 -1.87 9.59 1.69
N ALA A 90 -3.07 9.91 1.22
CA ALA A 90 -3.26 10.86 0.13
C ALA A 90 -2.70 12.25 0.50
N ARG A 91 -3.04 12.75 1.70
CA ARG A 91 -2.50 14.02 2.23
C ARG A 91 -0.98 13.99 2.38
N VAL A 92 -0.42 12.89 2.86
CA VAL A 92 1.03 12.70 3.01
C VAL A 92 1.72 12.71 1.64
N PHE A 93 1.15 12.03 0.64
CA PHE A 93 1.69 12.01 -0.71
C PHE A 93 1.65 13.38 -1.40
N GLU A 94 0.64 14.19 -1.10
CA GLU A 94 0.53 15.55 -1.62
C GLU A 94 1.68 16.46 -1.14
N VAL A 95 2.05 16.36 0.14
CA VAL A 95 3.00 17.30 0.77
C VAL A 95 4.45 16.81 0.85
N VAL A 96 4.68 15.50 0.72
CA VAL A 96 6.03 14.93 0.75
C VAL A 96 6.87 15.49 -0.39
N ALA A 97 8.15 15.76 -0.12
CA ALA A 97 9.12 16.25 -1.09
C ALA A 97 9.06 15.49 -2.43
N GLY A 98 9.06 16.23 -3.53
CA GLY A 98 9.11 15.70 -4.88
C GLY A 98 10.42 14.99 -5.23
N LEU A 99 10.45 14.42 -6.43
CA LEU A 99 11.55 13.61 -6.95
C LEU A 99 12.90 14.35 -6.91
N ASP A 100 12.89 15.62 -7.34
CA ASP A 100 14.05 16.53 -7.42
C ASP A 100 14.30 17.33 -6.14
N GLU A 101 13.41 17.21 -5.16
CA GLU A 101 13.52 17.92 -3.88
C GLU A 101 14.37 17.12 -2.88
N ARG A 102 14.86 17.80 -1.86
CA ARG A 102 15.58 17.13 -0.76
C ARG A 102 14.61 16.29 0.04
N SER A 103 15.00 15.06 0.34
CA SER A 103 14.21 14.17 1.19
C SER A 103 13.99 14.74 2.60
N GLU A 104 12.85 14.40 3.18
CA GLU A 104 12.32 15.00 4.40
C GLU A 104 12.12 13.98 5.51
N SER A 105 12.23 14.44 6.75
CA SER A 105 11.94 13.58 7.90
C SER A 105 10.43 13.39 8.07
N VAL A 106 10.03 12.34 8.80
CA VAL A 106 8.62 12.11 9.18
C VAL A 106 8.03 13.34 9.87
N VAL A 107 8.80 13.98 10.76
CA VAL A 107 8.36 15.19 11.48
C VAL A 107 8.16 16.37 10.54
N SER A 108 9.01 16.52 9.53
CA SER A 108 8.87 17.57 8.51
C SER A 108 7.57 17.38 7.72
N VAL A 109 7.28 16.16 7.29
CA VAL A 109 6.03 15.81 6.57
C VAL A 109 4.81 16.04 7.46
N LEU A 110 4.86 15.59 8.73
CA LEU A 110 3.79 15.82 9.71
C LEU A 110 3.44 17.31 9.85
N GLN A 111 4.44 18.17 9.97
CA GLN A 111 4.21 19.62 10.09
C GLN A 111 3.59 20.21 8.82
N LYS A 112 3.95 19.70 7.64
CA LYS A 112 3.32 20.10 6.38
C LYS A 112 1.85 19.64 6.30
N VAL A 113 1.55 18.41 6.70
CA VAL A 113 0.16 17.91 6.75
C VAL A 113 -0.70 18.79 7.66
N ARG A 114 -0.21 19.08 8.88
CA ARG A 114 -0.87 19.97 9.83
C ARG A 114 -1.12 21.36 9.26
N ALA A 115 -0.10 21.95 8.64
CA ALA A 115 -0.20 23.30 8.08
C ALA A 115 -1.11 23.38 6.84
N THR A 116 -1.19 22.33 6.04
CA THR A 116 -1.91 22.34 4.75
C THR A 116 -3.37 21.95 4.89
N PHE A 117 -3.68 20.97 5.76
CA PHE A 117 -5.00 20.35 5.85
C PHE A 117 -5.73 20.62 7.17
N ASP A 118 -5.13 21.41 8.07
CA ASP A 118 -5.67 21.66 9.43
C ASP A 118 -6.00 20.36 10.19
N ALA A 119 -5.25 19.29 9.89
CA ALA A 119 -5.40 17.96 10.49
C ALA A 119 -4.32 17.71 11.53
N ASP A 120 -4.60 16.93 12.58
CA ASP A 120 -3.62 16.61 13.62
C ASP A 120 -3.37 15.11 13.79
N PRO A 121 -2.77 14.43 12.78
CA PRO A 121 -2.39 13.03 12.92
C PRO A 121 -1.18 12.87 13.85
N ASP A 122 -1.06 11.70 14.47
CA ASP A 122 0.14 11.34 15.23
C ASP A 122 1.33 11.02 14.32
N VAL A 123 2.54 11.14 14.88
CA VAL A 123 3.79 10.86 14.15
C VAL A 123 3.87 9.43 13.63
N ASP A 124 3.34 8.47 14.40
CA ASP A 124 3.32 7.06 14.00
C ASP A 124 2.38 6.83 12.83
N ALA A 125 1.22 7.49 12.81
CA ALA A 125 0.29 7.42 11.66
C ALA A 125 0.93 7.97 10.38
N VAL A 126 1.65 9.10 10.46
CA VAL A 126 2.39 9.65 9.30
C VAL A 126 3.52 8.70 8.87
N ARG A 127 4.20 8.05 9.82
CA ARG A 127 5.24 7.06 9.52
C ARG A 127 4.66 5.85 8.81
N GLU A 128 3.52 5.34 9.25
CA GLU A 128 2.82 4.22 8.63
C GLU A 128 2.34 4.58 7.23
N ALA A 129 1.78 5.78 7.05
CA ALA A 129 1.38 6.29 5.74
C ALA A 129 2.58 6.35 4.76
N LEU A 130 3.72 6.90 5.20
CA LEU A 130 4.95 6.93 4.39
C LEU A 130 5.46 5.54 4.03
N GLN A 131 5.36 4.58 4.96
CA GLN A 131 5.73 3.19 4.67
C GLN A 131 4.75 2.54 3.70
N SER A 132 3.45 2.81 3.83
CA SER A 132 2.42 2.33 2.92
C SER A 132 2.66 2.81 1.49
N LEU A 133 2.89 4.11 1.33
CA LEU A 133 3.25 4.73 0.05
C LEU A 133 4.57 4.18 -0.53
N ARG A 134 5.55 3.90 0.33
CA ARG A 134 6.79 3.25 -0.09
C ARG A 134 6.57 1.86 -0.67
N ARG A 135 5.66 1.08 -0.09
CA ARG A 135 5.32 -0.26 -0.59
C ARG A 135 4.67 -0.23 -1.96
N LYS A 136 3.84 0.79 -2.20
CA LYS A 136 3.22 1.05 -3.50
C LYS A 136 4.20 1.63 -4.53
N GLY A 137 5.45 1.90 -4.15
CA GLY A 137 6.49 2.38 -5.07
C GLY A 137 6.41 3.87 -5.40
N VAL A 138 5.51 4.64 -4.77
CA VAL A 138 5.35 6.08 -5.05
C VAL A 138 6.22 6.97 -4.16
N VAL A 139 6.79 6.41 -3.10
CA VAL A 139 7.70 7.09 -2.16
C VAL A 139 8.96 6.26 -1.99
N GLU A 140 10.12 6.91 -1.97
CA GLU A 140 11.39 6.29 -1.63
C GLU A 140 11.91 6.76 -0.26
N VAL A 141 12.71 5.90 0.38
CA VAL A 141 13.37 6.21 1.64
C VAL A 141 14.88 6.34 1.43
N VAL A 142 15.43 7.46 1.87
CA VAL A 142 16.86 7.73 1.90
C VAL A 142 17.38 7.44 3.31
N TYR A 143 18.19 6.39 3.42
CA TYR A 143 18.83 5.98 4.68
C TYR A 143 20.04 6.87 4.98
N ARG A 144 19.85 7.77 5.95
CA ARG A 144 20.93 8.53 6.61
C ARG A 144 20.87 8.24 8.12
N THR A 145 21.42 9.12 8.96
CA THR A 145 21.30 9.00 10.43
C THR A 145 19.84 8.85 10.89
N VAL A 146 18.92 9.54 10.23
CA VAL A 146 17.47 9.38 10.41
C VAL A 146 16.84 9.10 9.05
N PRO A 147 15.98 8.08 8.89
CA PRO A 147 15.30 7.81 7.63
C PRO A 147 14.49 9.01 7.17
N THR A 148 14.56 9.29 5.87
CA THR A 148 13.85 10.41 5.25
C THR A 148 13.26 10.02 3.92
N PHE A 149 12.25 10.73 3.47
CA PHE A 149 11.35 10.31 2.41
C PHE A 149 11.23 11.38 1.34
N LYS A 150 11.04 10.95 0.09
CA LYS A 150 10.64 11.80 -1.04
C LYS A 150 9.86 10.94 -2.04
N ARG A 151 9.13 11.57 -2.97
CA ARG A 151 8.43 10.86 -4.04
C ARG A 151 9.43 10.14 -4.94
N ALA A 152 9.07 8.93 -5.34
CA ALA A 152 9.81 8.14 -6.33
C ALA A 152 9.29 8.37 -7.76
N VAL A 153 8.19 9.10 -7.90
CA VAL A 153 7.45 9.36 -9.14
C VAL A 153 7.06 10.84 -9.23
N GLU A 154 6.84 11.32 -10.45
CA GLU A 154 6.25 12.64 -10.68
C GLU A 154 4.80 12.65 -10.20
N ARG A 155 4.34 13.77 -9.61
CA ARG A 155 2.97 13.88 -9.06
C ARG A 155 1.91 13.64 -10.14
N ASP A 156 2.14 14.17 -11.35
CA ASP A 156 1.19 14.10 -12.46
C ASP A 156 1.14 12.73 -13.17
N ARG A 157 1.99 11.77 -12.76
CA ARG A 157 1.97 10.40 -13.31
C ARG A 157 1.11 9.41 -12.53
N ILE A 158 0.67 9.79 -11.33
CA ILE A 158 -0.10 8.92 -10.44
C ILE A 158 -1.46 9.53 -10.19
N ASP A 159 -2.51 8.74 -10.40
CA ASP A 159 -3.83 9.06 -9.88
C ASP A 159 -3.98 8.53 -8.45
N VAL A 160 -4.46 9.39 -7.55
CA VAL A 160 -4.59 9.07 -6.12
C VAL A 160 -6.06 9.11 -5.76
N GLU A 161 -6.62 7.94 -5.51
CA GLU A 161 -8.01 7.77 -5.11
C GLU A 161 -8.09 7.53 -3.61
N VAL A 162 -8.93 8.31 -2.94
CA VAL A 162 -9.18 8.15 -1.50
C VAL A 162 -10.24 7.09 -1.28
N VAL A 163 -9.92 6.07 -0.49
CA VAL A 163 -10.84 5.02 -0.06
C VAL A 163 -11.05 5.07 1.45
N GLU A 164 -12.25 4.68 1.91
CA GLU A 164 -12.53 4.54 3.35
C GLU A 164 -11.77 3.32 3.90
N SER A 165 -11.09 3.49 5.03
CA SER A 165 -10.26 2.47 5.69
C SER A 165 -11.06 1.33 6.32
#